data_AF-A0A7C7JD50-F1
#
_entry.id   AF-A0A7C7JD50-F1
#
_cell.length_a   1.000
_cell.length_b   1.000
_cell.length_c   1.000
_cell.angle_alpha   90.00
_cell.angle_beta   90.00
_cell.angle_gamma   90.00
#
_symmetry.space_group_name_H-M   'P 1'
#
loop_
_entity.id
_entity.type
_entity.pdbx_description
1 polymer ?
#
loop_
_entity_poly.entity_id
_entity_poly.type
_entity_poly.pdbx_seq_one_letter_code
_entity_poly.pdbx_strand_id
1 'polypeptide(L)'
;MIYRISTLLFLIFSSFLTSELRIEITEGIKDPIRIAIVPIVWNLENPPRKYLHEIISSDLESFGEFESLSPKEMLSLPKTDKELFYRDWKLLDVDYLVLGSASQGEVKGEVVVNFSLFNVTRERLMKRSISTGTTFYLNALAHVISDRIYNEINGLPGIFSTKISYINKNNSSDEKYFLRVADIDGRNDSIIFSSTEPLMSPDWSSDGRRLAYVSFEEGTSRIFIQEIYTGKRKSLKLEKGINSSPNWSPSDRYLAAVLSKGDNPDIYRYDLEKDSWKQLTNHFGIDTEPDWSPDGKKIIFTSNRSGTPQIYEMTISNGKIRRKTFEGTYNARARYTPDGRSFVFVHRRDELFHIAVQSLRTAKLQILTDTRLDESPTISPNGKVIIYATKEKEKDILAGISIDGKTRFTLPTSSGGVREPNWSPLLVSTSN
;
A
#
# COMPACT_ATOMS: atom_id res chain seq x y z
N MET A 1 -63.40 29.59 29.22
CA MET A 1 -61.99 29.96 29.43
C MET A 1 -61.16 28.79 28.93
N ILE A 2 -60.58 28.97 27.76
CA ILE A 2 -59.78 28.00 26.98
C ILE A 2 -58.33 28.11 27.47
N TYR A 3 -57.60 27.00 27.56
CA TYR A 3 -56.27 26.80 26.95
C TYR A 3 -55.79 25.37 27.25
N ARG A 4 -55.88 24.50 26.24
CA ARG A 4 -55.09 23.27 26.14
C ARG A 4 -53.81 23.62 25.39
N ILE A 5 -52.67 23.54 26.05
CA ILE A 5 -51.35 23.64 25.41
C ILE A 5 -50.91 22.21 25.09
N SER A 6 -50.85 21.88 23.79
CA SER A 6 -50.14 20.70 23.30
C SER A 6 -48.69 21.08 23.04
N THR A 7 -47.77 20.45 23.76
CA THR A 7 -46.33 20.58 23.53
C THR A 7 -45.91 19.53 22.49
N LEU A 8 -45.54 19.97 21.30
CA LEU A 8 -45.04 19.12 20.21
C LEU A 8 -43.55 18.85 20.45
N LEU A 9 -43.18 17.58 20.64
CA LEU A 9 -41.79 17.15 20.83
C LEU A 9 -41.13 16.94 19.45
N PHE A 10 -40.19 17.82 19.07
CA PHE A 10 -39.36 17.65 17.87
C PHE A 10 -38.26 16.62 18.16
N LEU A 11 -38.40 15.41 17.61
CA LEU A 11 -37.34 14.40 17.57
C LEU A 11 -36.36 14.76 16.44
N ILE A 12 -35.20 15.32 16.82
CA ILE A 12 -34.06 15.50 15.92
C ILE A 12 -33.42 14.12 15.73
N PHE A 13 -33.67 13.49 14.58
CA PHE A 13 -32.90 12.34 14.13
C PHE A 13 -31.51 12.83 13.71
N SER A 14 -30.53 12.71 14.60
CA SER A 14 -29.12 12.78 14.23
C SER A 14 -28.79 11.54 13.41
N SER A 15 -28.62 11.69 12.10
CA SER A 15 -28.00 10.67 11.26
C SER A 15 -26.58 10.44 11.79
N PHE A 16 -26.34 9.25 12.32
CA PHE A 16 -24.97 8.77 12.54
C PHE A 16 -24.32 8.63 11.17
N LEU A 17 -23.54 9.63 10.77
CA LEU A 17 -22.55 9.47 9.70
C LEU A 17 -21.48 8.53 10.27
N THR A 18 -21.56 7.24 9.94
CA THR A 18 -20.43 6.34 10.12
C THR A 18 -19.35 6.80 9.16
N SER A 19 -18.28 7.43 9.68
CA SER A 19 -17.08 7.72 8.91
C SER A 19 -16.49 6.38 8.47
N GLU A 20 -16.69 6.02 7.20
CA GLU A 20 -16.02 4.87 6.62
C GLU A 20 -14.54 5.24 6.42
N LEU A 21 -13.63 4.35 6.83
CA LEU A 21 -12.19 4.52 6.56
C LEU A 21 -12.02 4.51 5.04
N ARG A 22 -11.68 5.67 4.46
CA ARG A 22 -11.42 5.85 3.03
C ARG A 22 -10.17 6.68 2.83
N ILE A 23 -9.44 6.39 1.76
CA ILE A 23 -8.37 7.25 1.26
C ILE A 23 -8.96 8.60 0.84
N GLU A 24 -8.39 9.69 1.36
CA GLU A 24 -8.85 11.06 1.08
C GLU A 24 -7.87 11.75 0.15
N ILE A 25 -8.32 12.10 -1.05
CA ILE A 25 -7.51 12.84 -2.03
C ILE A 25 -7.44 14.30 -1.58
N THR A 26 -6.24 14.79 -1.32
CA THR A 26 -5.98 16.18 -0.91
C THR A 26 -5.58 17.07 -2.08
N GLU A 27 -5.01 16.49 -3.13
CA GLU A 27 -4.71 17.14 -4.40
C GLU A 27 -4.88 16.12 -5.53
N GLY A 28 -5.68 16.44 -6.55
CA GLY A 28 -5.96 15.55 -7.68
C GLY A 28 -5.40 16.06 -9.01
N ILE A 29 -5.44 15.21 -10.04
CA ILE A 29 -5.10 15.61 -11.41
C ILE A 29 -6.25 16.37 -12.07
N LYS A 30 -5.92 17.20 -13.07
CA LYS A 30 -6.91 18.04 -13.77
C LYS A 30 -7.84 17.26 -14.70
N ASP A 31 -7.38 16.13 -15.22
CA ASP A 31 -8.05 15.36 -16.27
C ASP A 31 -7.94 13.86 -15.93
N PRO A 32 -8.72 13.38 -14.94
CA PRO A 32 -8.74 11.97 -14.56
C PRO A 32 -9.47 11.13 -15.60
N ILE A 33 -9.17 9.83 -15.64
CA ILE A 33 -9.89 8.90 -16.51
C ILE A 33 -11.32 8.77 -15.99
N ARG A 34 -12.31 9.14 -16.82
CA ARG A 34 -13.70 9.07 -16.42
C ARG A 34 -14.27 7.68 -16.67
N ILE A 35 -14.74 7.03 -15.61
CA ILE A 35 -15.24 5.66 -15.67
C ILE A 35 -16.64 5.55 -15.08
N ALA A 36 -17.52 4.79 -15.71
CA ALA A 36 -18.83 4.48 -15.15
C ALA A 36 -18.89 2.99 -14.77
N ILE A 37 -19.23 2.70 -13.51
CA ILE A 37 -19.45 1.35 -13.02
C ILE A 37 -20.95 1.21 -12.80
N VAL A 38 -21.65 0.63 -13.77
CA VAL A 38 -23.10 0.45 -13.68
C VAL A 38 -23.40 -0.52 -12.53
N PRO A 39 -24.46 -0.29 -11.73
CA PRO A 39 -24.83 -1.18 -10.65
C PRO A 39 -24.91 -2.64 -11.10
N ILE A 40 -24.03 -3.47 -10.52
CA ILE A 40 -23.95 -4.90 -10.82
C ILE A 40 -25.30 -5.56 -10.55
N VAL A 41 -25.83 -6.24 -11.56
CA VAL A 41 -27.13 -6.91 -11.49
C VAL A 41 -26.99 -8.17 -10.63
N TRP A 42 -27.71 -8.23 -9.51
CA TRP A 42 -27.72 -9.40 -8.64
C TRP A 42 -28.80 -10.40 -9.05
N ASN A 43 -28.36 -11.58 -9.47
CA ASN A 43 -29.19 -12.75 -9.78
C ASN A 43 -29.09 -13.77 -8.64
N LEU A 44 -29.33 -13.29 -7.41
CA LEU A 44 -29.37 -14.10 -6.18
C LEU A 44 -30.76 -14.01 -5.55
N GLU A 45 -31.21 -15.07 -4.91
CA GLU A 45 -32.47 -15.05 -4.14
C GLU A 45 -32.41 -14.01 -3.01
N ASN A 46 -31.25 -13.88 -2.35
CA ASN A 46 -31.02 -12.97 -1.25
C ASN A 46 -29.73 -12.15 -1.50
N PRO A 47 -29.81 -11.05 -2.28
CA PRO A 47 -28.64 -10.25 -2.60
C PRO A 47 -28.12 -9.50 -1.36
N PRO A 48 -26.79 -9.33 -1.24
CA PRO A 48 -26.20 -8.50 -0.19
C PRO A 48 -26.62 -7.03 -0.35
N ARG A 49 -26.76 -6.31 0.77
CA ARG A 49 -27.06 -4.86 0.77
C ARG A 49 -25.85 -3.98 0.39
N LYS A 50 -24.66 -4.56 0.32
CA LYS A 50 -23.44 -3.87 -0.15
C LYS A 50 -23.36 -3.94 -1.66
N TYR A 51 -23.05 -2.82 -2.27
CA TYR A 51 -23.03 -2.70 -3.70
C TYR A 51 -21.60 -2.82 -4.23
N LEU A 52 -21.29 -3.90 -4.95
CA LEU A 52 -19.97 -4.15 -5.54
C LEU A 52 -19.46 -2.95 -6.36
N HIS A 53 -20.36 -2.28 -7.09
CA HIS A 53 -20.01 -1.12 -7.90
C HIS A 53 -19.47 0.05 -7.07
N GLU A 54 -19.97 0.27 -5.85
CA GLU A 54 -19.49 1.35 -4.97
C GLU A 54 -18.05 1.08 -4.50
N ILE A 55 -17.72 -0.19 -4.20
CA ILE A 55 -16.37 -0.58 -3.80
C ILE A 55 -15.42 -0.45 -5.00
N ILE A 56 -15.83 -0.94 -6.17
CA ILE A 56 -15.02 -0.83 -7.40
C ILE A 56 -14.78 0.63 -7.76
N SER A 57 -15.81 1.48 -7.69
CA SER A 57 -15.67 2.94 -7.86
C SER A 57 -14.68 3.52 -6.85
N SER A 58 -14.84 3.21 -5.56
CA SER A 58 -13.96 3.72 -4.51
C SER A 58 -12.50 3.28 -4.71
N ASP A 59 -12.27 2.05 -5.15
CA ASP A 59 -10.93 1.53 -5.44
C ASP A 59 -10.28 2.34 -6.55
N LEU A 60 -10.92 2.44 -7.71
CA LEU A 60 -10.36 3.13 -8.88
C LEU A 60 -10.10 4.62 -8.59
N GLU A 61 -10.94 5.25 -7.78
CA GLU A 61 -10.75 6.64 -7.35
C GLU A 61 -9.62 6.82 -6.32
N SER A 62 -9.21 5.77 -5.60
CA SER A 62 -8.36 5.88 -4.39
C SER A 62 -7.05 6.64 -4.57
N PHE A 63 -6.48 6.63 -5.78
CA PHE A 63 -5.21 7.28 -6.08
C PHE A 63 -5.34 8.41 -7.12
N GLY A 64 -6.56 8.90 -7.34
CA GLY A 64 -6.87 10.07 -8.18
C GLY A 64 -6.63 9.88 -9.68
N GLU A 65 -6.31 8.68 -10.15
CA GLU A 65 -6.17 8.39 -11.59
C GLU A 65 -7.52 8.30 -12.31
N PHE A 66 -8.59 7.95 -11.57
CA PHE A 66 -9.94 7.81 -12.08
C PHE A 66 -10.91 8.71 -11.34
N GLU A 67 -11.95 9.13 -12.05
CA GLU A 67 -13.16 9.74 -11.50
C GLU A 67 -14.35 8.88 -11.92
N SER A 68 -15.13 8.37 -10.95
CA SER A 68 -16.27 7.53 -11.27
C SER A 68 -17.57 8.32 -11.35
N LEU A 69 -18.37 8.05 -12.40
CA LEU A 69 -19.69 8.65 -12.56
C LEU A 69 -20.68 7.99 -11.60
N SER A 70 -21.41 8.79 -10.82
CA SER A 70 -22.41 8.25 -9.89
C SER A 70 -23.58 7.60 -10.64
N PRO A 71 -24.13 6.46 -10.16
CA PRO A 71 -25.33 5.87 -10.75
C PRO A 71 -26.53 6.81 -10.89
N LYS A 72 -26.61 7.85 -10.05
CA LYS A 72 -27.68 8.87 -10.11
C LYS A 72 -27.53 9.85 -11.28
N GLU A 73 -26.33 9.97 -11.83
CA GLU A 73 -25.99 10.86 -12.94
C GLU A 73 -26.02 10.13 -14.29
N MET A 74 -26.12 8.79 -14.26
CA MET A 74 -26.21 7.97 -15.46
C MET A 74 -27.56 8.16 -16.16
N LEU A 75 -27.54 8.36 -17.49
CA LEU A 75 -28.75 8.48 -18.30
C LEU A 75 -29.55 7.17 -18.41
N SER A 76 -28.86 6.04 -18.25
CA SER A 76 -29.46 4.69 -18.24
C SER A 76 -28.64 3.73 -17.40
N LEU A 77 -29.25 2.63 -16.97
CA LEU A 77 -28.61 1.55 -16.21
C LEU A 77 -28.72 0.23 -17.00
N PRO A 78 -27.98 0.09 -18.12
CA PRO A 78 -28.09 -1.06 -19.00
C PRO A 78 -27.64 -2.33 -18.27
N LYS A 79 -28.45 -3.39 -18.38
CA LYS A 79 -28.17 -4.69 -17.76
C LYS A 79 -27.31 -5.59 -18.64
N THR A 80 -27.32 -5.33 -19.95
CA THR A 80 -26.63 -6.14 -20.95
C THR A 80 -26.01 -5.26 -22.02
N ASP A 81 -25.01 -5.78 -22.73
CA ASP A 81 -24.35 -5.13 -23.86
C ASP A 81 -25.33 -4.69 -24.97
N LYS A 82 -26.52 -5.31 -25.07
CA LYS A 82 -27.54 -4.96 -26.07
C LYS A 82 -28.30 -3.68 -25.73
N GLU A 83 -28.34 -3.31 -24.46
CA GLU A 83 -28.98 -2.09 -23.97
C GLU A 83 -27.99 -0.90 -23.95
N LEU A 84 -26.74 -1.12 -24.35
CA LEU A 84 -25.70 -0.11 -24.36
C LEU A 84 -25.77 0.78 -25.60
N PHE A 85 -26.03 2.07 -25.39
CA PHE A 85 -25.91 3.12 -26.40
C PHE A 85 -24.71 4.01 -26.09
N TYR A 86 -23.60 3.84 -26.81
CA TYR A 86 -22.34 4.60 -26.56
C TYR A 86 -22.52 6.12 -26.58
N ARG A 87 -23.44 6.63 -27.39
CA ARG A 87 -23.75 8.07 -27.47
C ARG A 87 -24.10 8.65 -26.10
N ASP A 88 -24.88 7.93 -25.29
CA ASP A 88 -25.36 8.43 -24.01
C ASP A 88 -24.20 8.61 -23.00
N TRP A 89 -23.19 7.73 -23.08
CA TRP A 89 -21.98 7.80 -22.26
C TRP A 89 -20.98 8.83 -22.76
N LYS A 90 -20.88 9.03 -24.09
CA LYS A 90 -20.09 10.12 -24.68
C LYS A 90 -20.62 11.50 -24.26
N LEU A 91 -21.95 11.66 -24.13
CA LEU A 91 -22.56 12.90 -23.64
C LEU A 91 -22.22 13.20 -22.18
N LEU A 92 -21.91 12.16 -21.40
CA LEU A 92 -21.49 12.26 -20.01
C LEU A 92 -19.96 12.35 -19.84
N ASP A 93 -19.23 12.43 -20.95
CA ASP A 93 -17.76 12.46 -20.98
C ASP A 93 -17.11 11.26 -20.28
N VAL A 94 -17.70 10.07 -20.45
CA VAL A 94 -17.18 8.82 -19.89
C VAL A 94 -16.24 8.15 -20.89
N ASP A 95 -15.00 7.84 -20.47
CA ASP A 95 -14.01 7.12 -21.28
C ASP A 95 -14.27 5.60 -21.30
N TYR A 96 -14.57 5.05 -20.13
CA TYR A 96 -14.73 3.62 -19.92
C TYR A 96 -16.02 3.28 -19.19
N LEU A 97 -16.64 2.17 -19.56
CA LEU A 97 -17.87 1.68 -18.95
C LEU A 97 -17.70 0.23 -18.51
N VAL A 98 -18.18 -0.07 -17.30
CA VAL A 98 -18.22 -1.42 -16.74
C VAL A 98 -19.67 -1.83 -16.54
N LEU A 99 -20.06 -2.91 -17.22
CA LEU A 99 -21.34 -3.59 -17.01
C LEU A 99 -21.08 -4.95 -16.37
N GLY A 100 -21.98 -5.42 -15.51
CA GLY A 100 -21.81 -6.75 -14.95
C GLY A 100 -23.03 -7.29 -14.22
N SER A 101 -22.96 -8.59 -13.95
CA SER A 101 -23.96 -9.34 -13.20
C SER A 101 -23.29 -10.31 -12.25
N ALA A 102 -23.87 -10.48 -11.06
CA ALA A 102 -23.46 -11.43 -10.05
C ALA A 102 -24.50 -12.53 -9.91
N SER A 103 -24.09 -13.79 -10.00
CA SER A 103 -24.96 -14.96 -9.85
C SER A 103 -24.40 -15.94 -8.82
N GLN A 104 -25.25 -16.87 -8.36
CA GLN A 104 -24.85 -17.95 -7.47
C GLN A 104 -23.81 -18.84 -8.18
N GLY A 105 -22.71 -19.15 -7.49
CA GLY A 105 -21.73 -20.14 -7.93
C GLY A 105 -22.20 -21.58 -7.70
N GLU A 106 -21.31 -22.55 -7.92
CA GLU A 106 -21.61 -23.97 -7.75
C GLU A 106 -21.85 -24.34 -6.29
N VAL A 107 -21.14 -23.67 -5.36
CA VAL A 107 -21.25 -23.91 -3.93
C VAL A 107 -22.08 -22.82 -3.26
N LYS A 108 -22.95 -23.20 -2.31
CA LYS A 108 -23.78 -22.26 -1.56
C LYS A 108 -22.93 -21.14 -0.92
N GLY A 109 -23.27 -19.88 -1.22
CA GLY A 109 -22.57 -18.69 -0.72
C GLY A 109 -21.42 -18.20 -1.62
N GLU A 110 -21.04 -18.98 -2.63
CA GLU A 110 -20.18 -18.54 -3.72
C GLU A 110 -20.94 -17.59 -4.64
N VAL A 111 -20.24 -16.55 -5.12
CA VAL A 111 -20.75 -15.57 -6.08
C VAL A 111 -19.80 -15.52 -7.26
N VAL A 112 -20.37 -15.62 -8.46
CA VAL A 112 -19.67 -15.45 -9.73
C VAL A 112 -20.09 -14.11 -10.33
N VAL A 113 -19.14 -13.20 -10.49
CA VAL A 113 -19.34 -11.88 -11.10
C VAL A 113 -18.78 -11.91 -12.52
N ASN A 114 -19.69 -11.82 -13.48
CA ASN A 114 -19.37 -11.61 -14.88
C ASN A 114 -19.39 -10.11 -15.15
N PHE A 115 -18.34 -9.57 -15.76
CA PHE A 115 -18.31 -8.16 -16.15
C PHE A 115 -17.66 -7.94 -17.51
N SER A 116 -18.09 -6.88 -18.18
CA SER A 116 -17.64 -6.41 -19.48
C SER A 116 -17.09 -4.99 -19.32
N LEU A 117 -15.87 -4.76 -19.77
CA LEU A 117 -15.26 -3.44 -19.88
C LEU A 117 -15.35 -2.94 -21.31
N PHE A 118 -15.85 -1.73 -21.49
CA PHE A 118 -15.98 -1.05 -22.78
C PHE A 118 -15.13 0.21 -22.81
N ASN A 119 -14.57 0.51 -23.98
CA ASN A 119 -14.04 1.83 -24.28
C ASN A 119 -15.12 2.60 -25.04
N VAL A 120 -15.62 3.67 -24.43
CA VAL A 120 -16.74 4.45 -24.95
C VAL A 120 -16.31 5.27 -26.16
N THR A 121 -15.14 5.89 -26.09
CA THR A 121 -14.59 6.73 -27.16
C THR A 121 -14.40 5.95 -28.47
N ARG A 122 -13.87 4.72 -28.36
CA ARG A 122 -13.65 3.79 -29.48
C ARG A 122 -14.86 2.89 -29.79
N GLU A 123 -15.97 3.05 -29.07
CA GLU A 123 -17.21 2.28 -29.23
C GLU A 123 -16.99 0.77 -29.32
N ARG A 124 -16.15 0.22 -28.43
CA ARG A 124 -15.80 -1.21 -28.47
C ARG A 124 -15.78 -1.85 -27.10
N LEU A 125 -16.19 -3.11 -27.08
CA LEU A 125 -15.89 -4.04 -25.99
C LEU A 125 -14.37 -4.27 -25.94
N MET A 126 -13.76 -4.03 -24.79
CA MET A 126 -12.35 -4.34 -24.55
C MET A 126 -12.20 -5.78 -24.06
N LYS A 127 -12.94 -6.13 -23.00
CA LYS A 127 -12.76 -7.39 -22.30
C LYS A 127 -14.04 -7.86 -21.63
N ARG A 128 -14.27 -9.17 -21.66
CA ARG A 128 -15.18 -9.86 -20.71
C ARG A 128 -14.34 -10.66 -19.73
N SER A 129 -14.72 -10.62 -18.47
CA SER A 129 -13.98 -11.26 -17.38
C SER A 129 -14.94 -11.82 -16.34
N ILE A 130 -14.45 -12.82 -15.61
CA ILE A 130 -15.22 -13.54 -14.60
C ILE A 130 -14.39 -13.59 -13.32
N SER A 131 -14.95 -13.10 -12.23
CA SER A 131 -14.34 -13.17 -10.89
C SER A 131 -15.25 -13.93 -9.96
N THR A 132 -14.67 -14.83 -9.18
CA THR A 132 -15.39 -15.68 -8.22
C THR A 132 -14.96 -15.34 -6.81
N GLY A 133 -15.91 -15.32 -5.88
CA GLY A 133 -15.65 -15.08 -4.47
C GLY A 133 -16.82 -15.52 -3.62
N THR A 134 -16.94 -14.98 -2.40
CA THR A 134 -18.05 -15.31 -1.49
C THR A 134 -18.82 -14.05 -1.10
N THR A 135 -20.10 -14.21 -0.75
CA THR A 135 -20.91 -13.11 -0.21
C THR A 135 -20.38 -12.54 1.12
N PHE A 136 -19.52 -13.29 1.83
CA PHE A 136 -18.90 -12.86 3.07
C PHE A 136 -17.68 -11.95 2.84
N TYR A 137 -16.91 -12.20 1.78
CA TYR A 137 -15.70 -11.45 1.44
C TYR A 137 -15.86 -10.57 0.19
N LEU A 138 -16.99 -9.85 0.09
CA LEU A 138 -17.32 -9.03 -1.09
C LEU A 138 -16.32 -7.91 -1.37
N ASN A 139 -15.71 -7.33 -0.33
CA ASN A 139 -14.66 -6.30 -0.53
C ASN A 139 -13.47 -6.89 -1.28
N ALA A 140 -12.96 -8.04 -0.85
CA ALA A 140 -11.85 -8.71 -1.52
C ALA A 140 -12.19 -9.07 -2.99
N LEU A 141 -13.43 -9.52 -3.24
CA LEU A 141 -13.90 -9.77 -4.61
C LEU A 141 -13.94 -8.48 -5.45
N ALA A 142 -14.43 -7.38 -4.88
CA ALA A 142 -14.44 -6.08 -5.55
C ALA A 142 -13.03 -5.60 -5.88
N HIS A 143 -12.09 -5.67 -4.93
CA HIS A 143 -10.68 -5.31 -5.15
C HIS A 143 -10.05 -6.10 -6.30
N VAL A 144 -10.32 -7.41 -6.39
CA VAL A 144 -9.84 -8.23 -7.52
C VAL A 144 -10.47 -7.82 -8.85
N ILE A 145 -11.74 -7.40 -8.85
CA ILE A 145 -12.40 -6.87 -10.06
C ILE A 145 -11.77 -5.52 -10.45
N SER A 146 -11.57 -4.62 -9.49
CA SER A 146 -10.88 -3.34 -9.68
C SER A 146 -9.48 -3.54 -10.25
N ASP A 147 -8.73 -4.52 -9.76
CA ASP A 147 -7.38 -4.83 -10.24
C ASP A 147 -7.38 -5.24 -11.71
N ARG A 148 -8.38 -6.03 -12.13
CA ARG A 148 -8.54 -6.47 -13.51
C ARG A 148 -8.97 -5.33 -14.43
N ILE A 149 -9.88 -4.47 -13.97
CA ILE A 149 -10.30 -3.28 -14.71
C ILE A 149 -9.08 -2.36 -14.93
N TYR A 150 -8.35 -2.05 -13.86
CA TYR A 150 -7.16 -1.22 -13.93
C TYR A 150 -6.09 -1.82 -14.85
N ASN A 151 -5.89 -3.13 -14.80
CA ASN A 151 -4.93 -3.79 -15.69
C ASN A 151 -5.29 -3.67 -17.17
N GLU A 152 -6.56 -3.85 -17.51
CA GLU A 152 -7.03 -3.74 -18.89
C GLU A 152 -6.97 -2.30 -19.43
N ILE A 153 -7.18 -1.30 -18.56
CA ILE A 153 -7.11 0.12 -18.95
C ILE A 153 -5.65 0.61 -19.04
N ASN A 154 -4.86 0.36 -18.00
CA ASN A 154 -3.54 0.97 -17.82
C ASN A 154 -2.37 0.07 -18.24
N GLY A 155 -2.61 -1.22 -18.50
CA GLY A 155 -1.56 -2.20 -18.85
C GLY A 155 -0.59 -2.52 -17.71
N LEU A 156 -0.93 -2.16 -16.47
CA LEU A 156 -0.15 -2.39 -15.26
C LEU A 156 -0.96 -3.20 -14.25
N PRO A 157 -0.36 -4.00 -13.36
CA PRO A 157 -1.12 -4.66 -12.30
C PRO A 157 -1.89 -3.64 -11.45
N GLY A 158 -3.13 -3.96 -11.13
CA GLY A 158 -3.87 -3.26 -10.09
C GLY A 158 -3.27 -3.53 -8.71
N ILE A 159 -3.53 -2.64 -7.76
CA ILE A 159 -2.98 -2.68 -6.41
C ILE A 159 -4.06 -2.65 -5.32
N PHE A 160 -5.33 -2.77 -5.66
CA PHE A 160 -6.44 -2.63 -4.72
C PHE A 160 -6.59 -3.84 -3.82
N SER A 161 -6.18 -5.04 -4.27
CA SER A 161 -6.14 -6.24 -3.42
C SER A 161 -4.90 -6.32 -2.51
N THR A 162 -4.00 -5.35 -2.59
CA THR A 162 -2.78 -5.32 -1.77
C THR A 162 -3.08 -4.87 -0.35
N LYS A 163 -2.10 -5.06 0.53
CA LYS A 163 -2.17 -4.72 1.94
C LYS A 163 -1.06 -3.74 2.31
N ILE A 164 -1.25 -3.09 3.44
CA ILE A 164 -0.24 -2.26 4.08
C ILE A 164 0.00 -2.77 5.50
N SER A 165 1.26 -2.90 5.88
CA SER A 165 1.65 -3.05 7.29
C SER A 165 2.16 -1.73 7.83
N TYR A 166 1.96 -1.51 9.12
CA TYR A 166 2.44 -0.31 9.81
C TYR A 166 2.58 -0.56 11.30
N ILE A 167 3.37 0.30 11.95
CA ILE A 167 3.48 0.35 13.40
C ILE A 167 2.57 1.46 13.92
N ASN A 168 1.79 1.20 14.95
CA ASN A 168 1.12 2.28 15.69
C ASN A 168 1.37 2.17 17.20
N LYS A 169 1.32 3.32 17.87
CA LYS A 169 1.38 3.44 19.33
C LYS A 169 0.04 3.93 19.85
N ASN A 170 -0.54 3.24 20.83
CA ASN A 170 -1.77 3.72 21.46
C ASN A 170 -1.45 4.85 22.45
N ASN A 171 -2.30 5.86 22.51
CA ASN A 171 -2.18 7.02 23.41
C ASN A 171 -2.84 6.77 24.78
N SER A 172 -3.17 5.51 25.12
CA SER A 172 -3.72 5.12 26.42
C SER A 172 -2.65 5.04 27.51
N SER A 173 -3.08 4.96 28.78
CA SER A 173 -2.20 4.79 29.95
C SER A 173 -1.26 3.58 29.86
N ASP A 174 -1.65 2.52 29.15
CA ASP A 174 -0.76 1.44 28.72
C ASP A 174 -0.20 1.75 27.33
N GLU A 175 0.97 2.39 27.27
CA GLU A 175 1.69 2.72 26.03
C GLU A 175 2.17 1.43 25.33
N LYS A 176 1.31 0.79 24.55
CA LYS A 176 1.64 -0.40 23.74
C LYS A 176 1.91 -0.03 22.28
N TYR A 177 2.83 -0.76 21.67
CA TYR A 177 3.14 -0.76 20.25
C TYR A 177 2.44 -1.92 19.56
N PHE A 178 1.90 -1.70 18.38
CA PHE A 178 1.28 -2.76 17.58
C PHE A 178 1.84 -2.77 16.17
N LEU A 179 2.17 -3.97 15.69
CA LEU A 179 2.33 -4.26 14.28
C LEU A 179 0.95 -4.60 13.72
N ARG A 180 0.49 -3.83 12.74
CA ARG A 180 -0.83 -3.97 12.14
C ARG A 180 -0.74 -4.24 10.66
N VAL A 181 -1.78 -4.88 10.13
CA VAL A 181 -1.98 -5.11 8.69
C VAL A 181 -3.42 -4.78 8.35
N ALA A 182 -3.60 -3.96 7.32
CA ALA A 182 -4.88 -3.60 6.73
C ALA A 182 -4.86 -3.81 5.21
N ASP A 183 -6.02 -3.86 4.59
CA ASP A 183 -6.14 -3.65 3.15
C ASP A 183 -5.67 -2.22 2.81
N ILE A 184 -5.29 -1.98 1.56
CA ILE A 184 -4.69 -0.69 1.18
C ILE A 184 -5.62 0.51 1.40
N ASP A 185 -6.94 0.27 1.37
CA ASP A 185 -7.98 1.24 1.67
C ASP A 185 -8.22 1.47 3.18
N GLY A 186 -7.47 0.77 4.04
CA GLY A 186 -7.56 0.81 5.51
C GLY A 186 -8.61 -0.11 6.12
N ARG A 187 -9.38 -0.86 5.31
CA ARG A 187 -10.34 -1.86 5.81
C ARG A 187 -9.61 -3.12 6.29
N ASN A 188 -10.32 -3.98 7.01
CA ASN A 188 -9.81 -5.24 7.55
C ASN A 188 -8.52 -5.08 8.38
N ASP A 189 -8.39 -3.95 9.08
CA ASP A 189 -7.25 -3.67 9.96
C ASP A 189 -7.19 -4.65 11.14
N SER A 190 -6.08 -5.36 11.24
CA SER A 190 -5.83 -6.42 12.21
C SER A 190 -4.50 -6.24 12.92
N ILE A 191 -4.46 -6.60 14.20
CA ILE A 191 -3.22 -6.64 15.00
C ILE A 191 -2.52 -7.95 14.69
N ILE A 192 -1.30 -7.87 14.16
CA ILE A 192 -0.42 -9.03 13.94
C ILE A 192 0.37 -9.34 15.20
N PHE A 193 0.88 -8.30 15.86
CA PHE A 193 1.65 -8.43 17.09
C PHE A 193 1.51 -7.19 17.96
N SER A 194 1.56 -7.36 19.28
CA SER A 194 1.52 -6.28 20.26
C SER A 194 2.64 -6.43 21.28
N SER A 195 3.26 -5.31 21.65
CA SER A 195 4.39 -5.28 22.58
C SER A 195 4.30 -4.06 23.49
N THR A 196 4.80 -4.17 24.72
CA THR A 196 5.04 -3.01 25.61
C THR A 196 6.31 -2.27 25.22
N GLU A 197 7.20 -2.94 24.48
CA GLU A 197 8.44 -2.38 23.94
C GLU A 197 8.30 -2.05 22.44
N PRO A 198 9.12 -1.14 21.89
CA PRO A 198 9.05 -0.74 20.49
C PRO A 198 9.06 -1.91 19.49
N LEU A 199 8.34 -1.69 18.39
CA LEU A 199 8.33 -2.53 17.19
C LEU A 199 8.78 -1.68 16.02
N MET A 200 9.63 -2.21 15.14
CA MET A 200 10.19 -1.42 14.04
C MET A 200 10.42 -2.22 12.75
N SER A 201 10.50 -1.49 11.66
CA SER A 201 10.93 -1.89 10.32
C SER A 201 10.24 -3.16 9.81
N PRO A 202 8.89 -3.18 9.73
CA PRO A 202 8.21 -4.30 9.11
C PRO A 202 8.56 -4.40 7.62
N ASP A 203 8.72 -5.61 7.12
CA ASP A 203 9.02 -5.89 5.73
C ASP A 203 8.37 -7.20 5.27
N TRP A 204 7.66 -7.15 4.14
CA TRP A 204 6.91 -8.29 3.61
C TRP A 204 7.82 -9.28 2.89
N SER A 205 7.58 -10.58 3.09
CA SER A 205 8.07 -11.58 2.15
C SER A 205 7.43 -11.37 0.77
N SER A 206 8.12 -11.78 -0.29
CA SER A 206 7.71 -11.62 -1.68
C SER A 206 6.42 -12.38 -2.00
N ASP A 207 6.17 -13.48 -1.28
CA ASP A 207 4.90 -14.22 -1.31
C ASP A 207 3.73 -13.55 -0.57
N GLY A 208 3.97 -12.48 0.18
CA GLY A 208 2.96 -11.76 0.96
C GLY A 208 2.42 -12.52 2.18
N ARG A 209 3.05 -13.61 2.62
CA ARG A 209 2.53 -14.48 3.71
C ARG A 209 3.19 -14.21 5.06
N ARG A 210 4.35 -13.56 5.08
CA ARG A 210 5.15 -13.33 6.27
C ARG A 210 5.61 -11.88 6.37
N LEU A 211 5.76 -11.41 7.60
CA LEU A 211 6.42 -10.15 7.92
C LEU A 211 7.70 -10.44 8.70
N ALA A 212 8.81 -9.83 8.28
CA ALA A 212 9.97 -9.66 9.14
C ALA A 212 9.87 -8.30 9.85
N TYR A 213 10.24 -8.23 11.12
CA TYR A 213 10.22 -6.99 11.89
C TYR A 213 11.16 -7.08 13.09
N VAL A 214 11.50 -5.92 13.65
CA VAL A 214 12.28 -5.79 14.88
C VAL A 214 11.34 -5.68 16.06
N SER A 215 11.63 -6.44 17.12
CA SER A 215 10.98 -6.33 18.43
C SER A 215 12.02 -6.12 19.52
N PHE A 216 11.69 -5.27 20.48
CA PHE A 216 12.48 -5.01 21.69
C PHE A 216 11.92 -5.73 22.92
N GLU A 217 10.94 -6.61 22.76
CA GLU A 217 10.25 -7.31 23.87
C GLU A 217 11.19 -8.13 24.78
N GLU A 218 12.37 -8.52 24.27
CA GLU A 218 13.39 -9.28 25.01
C GLU A 218 14.45 -8.35 25.66
N GLY A 219 14.20 -7.04 25.70
CA GLY A 219 15.11 -6.03 26.24
C GLY A 219 16.28 -5.66 25.30
N THR A 220 16.34 -6.25 24.12
CA THR A 220 17.31 -5.94 23.05
C THR A 220 16.62 -6.02 21.69
N SER A 221 17.18 -5.35 20.67
CA SER A 221 16.66 -5.43 19.30
C SER A 221 16.85 -6.86 18.75
N ARG A 222 15.75 -7.53 18.41
CA ARG A 222 15.78 -8.85 17.77
C ARG A 222 14.84 -8.89 16.58
N ILE A 223 15.27 -9.57 15.52
CA ILE A 223 14.49 -9.74 14.29
C ILE A 223 13.64 -10.99 14.41
N PHE A 224 12.35 -10.84 14.14
CA PHE A 224 11.37 -11.91 14.08
C PHE A 224 10.76 -12.02 12.69
N ILE A 225 10.37 -13.23 12.32
CA ILE A 225 9.51 -13.52 11.17
C ILE A 225 8.21 -14.07 11.71
N GLN A 226 7.07 -13.52 11.27
CA GLN A 226 5.75 -13.98 11.63
C GLN A 226 4.90 -14.27 10.40
N GLU A 227 4.28 -15.44 10.37
CA GLU A 227 3.23 -15.79 9.42
C GLU A 227 1.94 -15.05 9.78
N ILE A 228 1.36 -14.33 8.81
CA ILE A 228 0.26 -13.40 9.05
C ILE A 228 -1.04 -14.14 9.37
N TYR A 229 -1.31 -15.25 8.69
CA TYR A 229 -2.58 -15.97 8.82
C TYR A 229 -2.61 -16.95 9.99
N THR A 230 -1.47 -17.56 10.33
CA THR A 230 -1.39 -18.58 11.40
C THR A 230 -0.92 -18.00 12.73
N GLY A 231 -0.30 -16.80 12.70
CA GLY A 231 0.39 -16.22 13.85
C GLY A 231 1.70 -16.92 14.22
N LYS A 232 2.12 -17.96 13.48
CA LYS A 232 3.35 -18.68 13.76
C LYS A 232 4.54 -17.74 13.65
N ARG A 233 5.37 -17.71 14.70
CA ARG A 233 6.46 -16.75 14.86
C ARG A 233 7.77 -17.46 15.13
N LYS A 234 8.85 -17.01 14.49
CA LYS A 234 10.22 -17.48 14.71
C LYS A 234 11.16 -16.27 14.82
N SER A 235 12.07 -16.28 15.78
CA SER A 235 13.17 -15.33 15.83
C SER A 235 14.35 -15.76 14.95
N LEU A 236 15.08 -14.79 14.40
CA LEU A 236 16.37 -15.06 13.78
C LEU A 236 17.45 -15.28 14.84
N LYS A 237 18.57 -15.87 14.41
CA LYS A 237 19.77 -16.00 15.24
C LYS A 237 20.20 -14.62 15.77
N LEU A 238 20.20 -14.47 17.08
CA LEU A 238 20.61 -13.24 17.75
C LEU A 238 22.14 -13.10 17.72
N GLU A 239 22.61 -11.91 17.40
CA GLU A 239 24.01 -11.52 17.47
C GLU A 239 24.21 -10.38 18.47
N LYS A 240 25.44 -10.16 18.94
CA LYS A 240 25.75 -9.06 19.86
C LYS A 240 25.42 -7.70 19.21
N GLY A 241 24.88 -6.77 20.00
CA GLY A 241 24.58 -5.41 19.56
C GLY A 241 23.23 -5.28 18.86
N ILE A 242 23.12 -4.30 17.96
CA ILE A 242 21.92 -3.99 17.20
C ILE A 242 21.66 -5.11 16.18
N ASN A 243 20.41 -5.56 16.08
CA ASN A 243 19.90 -6.45 15.05
C ASN A 243 18.62 -5.81 14.50
N SER A 244 18.68 -5.14 13.35
CA SER A 244 17.59 -4.29 12.89
C SER A 244 17.42 -4.25 11.36
N SER A 245 16.42 -3.48 10.91
CA SER A 245 16.14 -3.17 9.49
C SER A 245 16.13 -4.41 8.57
N PRO A 246 15.32 -5.44 8.86
CA PRO A 246 15.19 -6.59 7.98
C PRO A 246 14.59 -6.16 6.63
N ASN A 247 15.07 -6.74 5.54
CA ASN A 247 14.49 -6.58 4.20
C ASN A 247 14.62 -7.86 3.38
N TRP A 248 13.50 -8.36 2.87
CA TRP A 248 13.39 -9.63 2.16
C TRP A 248 14.04 -9.56 0.79
N SER A 249 14.78 -10.61 0.44
CA SER A 249 15.18 -10.82 -0.94
C SER A 249 13.96 -11.25 -1.78
N PRO A 250 13.88 -10.89 -3.08
CA PRO A 250 12.79 -11.30 -3.98
C PRO A 250 12.58 -12.81 -4.10
N SER A 251 13.57 -13.62 -3.69
CA SER A 251 13.50 -15.08 -3.73
C SER A 251 13.04 -15.72 -2.41
N ASP A 252 12.72 -14.93 -1.39
CA ASP A 252 12.34 -15.37 -0.04
C ASP A 252 13.30 -16.35 0.66
N ARG A 253 14.55 -16.42 0.19
CA ARG A 253 15.61 -17.27 0.76
C ARG A 253 16.50 -16.50 1.74
N TYR A 254 16.62 -15.20 1.51
CA TYR A 254 17.51 -14.33 2.25
C TYR A 254 16.77 -13.14 2.84
N LEU A 255 17.31 -12.64 3.96
CA LEU A 255 17.02 -11.29 4.48
C LEU A 255 18.32 -10.49 4.44
N ALA A 256 18.27 -9.25 3.99
CA ALA A 256 19.27 -8.28 4.39
C ALA A 256 18.88 -7.73 5.77
N ALA A 257 19.86 -7.41 6.61
CA ALA A 257 19.63 -6.78 7.90
C ALA A 257 20.87 -6.00 8.33
N VAL A 258 20.70 -5.19 9.37
CA VAL A 258 21.78 -4.41 9.98
C VAL A 258 22.20 -5.08 11.28
N LEU A 259 23.49 -5.40 11.40
CA LEU A 259 24.08 -5.89 12.64
C LEU A 259 25.21 -4.97 13.08
N SER A 260 25.30 -4.70 14.38
CA SER A 260 26.43 -3.98 14.99
C SER A 260 27.32 -4.89 15.85
N LYS A 261 27.51 -6.14 15.40
CA LYS A 261 28.33 -7.13 16.13
C LYS A 261 29.84 -6.91 15.96
N GLY A 262 30.24 -6.17 14.92
CA GLY A 262 31.59 -5.64 14.74
C GLY A 262 31.72 -4.25 15.39
N ASP A 263 32.63 -3.43 14.87
CA ASP A 263 32.92 -2.11 15.43
C ASP A 263 31.85 -1.05 15.07
N ASN A 264 31.19 -1.21 13.92
CA ASN A 264 30.13 -0.34 13.42
C ASN A 264 28.94 -1.16 12.89
N PRO A 265 27.74 -0.55 12.72
CA PRO A 265 26.65 -1.18 12.00
C PRO A 265 27.00 -1.41 10.53
N ASP A 266 26.82 -2.65 10.10
CA ASP A 266 27.06 -3.12 8.73
C ASP A 266 25.83 -3.87 8.19
N ILE A 267 25.75 -4.02 6.87
CA ILE A 267 24.76 -4.86 6.21
C ILE A 267 25.23 -6.32 6.24
N TYR A 268 24.31 -7.19 6.67
CA TYR A 268 24.46 -8.64 6.66
C TYR A 268 23.34 -9.28 5.86
N ARG A 269 23.61 -10.48 5.36
CA ARG A 269 22.62 -11.36 4.75
C ARG A 269 22.36 -12.55 5.65
N TYR A 270 21.11 -12.75 6.04
CA TYR A 270 20.64 -13.99 6.66
C TYR A 270 20.31 -15.02 5.59
N ASP A 271 20.80 -16.24 5.73
CA ASP A 271 20.36 -17.41 4.96
C ASP A 271 19.33 -18.20 5.79
N LEU A 272 18.07 -18.22 5.35
CA LEU A 272 16.97 -18.83 6.10
C LEU A 272 17.07 -20.35 6.18
N GLU A 273 17.68 -21.00 5.18
CA GLU A 273 17.86 -22.45 5.18
C GLU A 273 19.00 -22.86 6.11
N LYS A 274 20.08 -22.08 6.14
CA LYS A 274 21.28 -22.38 6.93
C LYS A 274 21.24 -21.77 8.34
N ASP A 275 20.26 -20.93 8.63
CA ASP A 275 20.13 -20.20 9.90
C ASP A 275 21.42 -19.43 10.26
N SER A 276 21.99 -18.73 9.28
CA SER A 276 23.33 -18.13 9.40
C SER A 276 23.46 -16.74 8.78
N TRP A 277 24.28 -15.90 9.42
CA TRP A 277 24.62 -14.55 8.96
C TRP A 277 25.90 -14.54 8.12
N LYS A 278 25.88 -13.79 7.01
CA LYS A 278 27.05 -13.44 6.21
C LYS A 278 27.19 -11.93 6.12
N GLN A 279 28.34 -11.38 6.52
CA GLN A 279 28.63 -9.95 6.37
C GLN A 279 28.75 -9.57 4.90
N LEU A 280 28.16 -8.44 4.52
CA LEU A 280 28.17 -7.92 3.15
C LEU A 280 28.97 -6.63 3.03
N THR A 281 28.89 -5.75 4.02
CA THR A 281 29.69 -4.53 4.11
C THR A 281 30.65 -4.59 5.30
N ASN A 282 31.78 -3.90 5.16
CA ASN A 282 32.75 -3.73 6.22
C ASN A 282 33.47 -2.41 5.98
N HIS A 283 33.08 -1.37 6.71
CA HIS A 283 33.62 -0.03 6.57
C HIS A 283 33.40 0.73 7.88
N PHE A 284 34.28 1.65 8.29
CA PHE A 284 34.15 2.41 9.54
C PHE A 284 32.88 3.30 9.66
N GLY A 285 32.08 3.38 8.61
CA GLY A 285 30.85 4.17 8.55
C GLY A 285 29.67 3.30 8.94
N ILE A 286 28.56 3.93 9.31
CA ILE A 286 27.30 3.25 9.54
C ILE A 286 26.71 2.91 8.17
N ASP A 287 26.48 1.61 7.92
CA ASP A 287 25.68 1.13 6.80
C ASP A 287 24.35 0.59 7.34
N THR A 288 23.22 1.11 6.84
CA THR A 288 21.88 0.80 7.37
C THR A 288 20.79 0.84 6.29
N GLU A 289 19.57 0.45 6.66
CA GLU A 289 18.35 0.56 5.84
C GLU A 289 18.50 -0.10 4.45
N PRO A 290 18.89 -1.39 4.38
CA PRO A 290 19.06 -2.07 3.10
C PRO A 290 17.72 -2.28 2.39
N ASP A 291 17.77 -2.29 1.06
CA ASP A 291 16.66 -2.69 0.19
C ASP A 291 17.20 -3.49 -1.01
N TRP A 292 16.63 -4.67 -1.27
CA TRP A 292 17.01 -5.54 -2.38
C TRP A 292 16.52 -4.99 -3.71
N SER A 293 17.34 -5.09 -4.75
CA SER A 293 16.86 -4.84 -6.12
C SER A 293 15.83 -5.89 -6.52
N PRO A 294 14.84 -5.55 -7.38
CA PRO A 294 13.80 -6.50 -7.81
C PRO A 294 14.35 -7.78 -8.45
N ASP A 295 15.55 -7.71 -9.04
CA ASP A 295 16.24 -8.87 -9.64
C ASP A 295 17.12 -9.67 -8.64
N GLY A 296 17.18 -9.25 -7.38
CA GLY A 296 17.97 -9.89 -6.31
C GLY A 296 19.49 -9.79 -6.48
N LYS A 297 20.01 -8.99 -7.42
CA LYS A 297 21.45 -8.92 -7.70
C LYS A 297 22.18 -7.83 -6.94
N LYS A 298 21.44 -6.88 -6.36
CA LYS A 298 21.99 -5.71 -5.69
C LYS A 298 21.23 -5.40 -4.40
N ILE A 299 21.88 -4.62 -3.55
CA ILE A 299 21.27 -4.00 -2.37
C ILE A 299 21.57 -2.50 -2.44
N ILE A 300 20.55 -1.67 -2.31
CA ILE A 300 20.70 -0.24 -2.04
C ILE A 300 20.62 -0.03 -0.53
N PHE A 301 21.38 0.91 0.03
CA PHE A 301 21.45 1.13 1.47
C PHE A 301 21.92 2.55 1.79
N THR A 302 21.64 3.01 3.01
CA THR A 302 22.10 4.29 3.54
C THR A 302 23.50 4.12 4.15
N SER A 303 24.43 5.01 3.83
CA SER A 303 25.76 5.03 4.44
C SER A 303 26.27 6.44 4.69
N ASN A 304 26.91 6.66 5.84
CA ASN A 304 27.60 7.91 6.16
C ASN A 304 29.11 7.88 5.83
N ARG A 305 29.58 6.89 5.05
CA ARG A 305 31.01 6.74 4.70
C ARG A 305 31.66 7.95 3.99
N SER A 306 30.86 8.91 3.53
CA SER A 306 31.33 10.17 2.94
C SER A 306 30.99 11.40 3.79
N GLY A 307 30.85 11.23 5.10
CA GLY A 307 30.55 12.31 6.06
C GLY A 307 29.09 12.31 6.47
N THR A 308 28.18 12.60 5.54
CA THR A 308 26.72 12.60 5.82
C THR A 308 26.04 11.36 5.23
N PRO A 309 24.83 10.98 5.70
CA PRO A 309 24.04 9.87 5.14
C PRO A 309 23.73 10.09 3.67
N GLN A 310 24.11 9.11 2.85
CA GLN A 310 23.94 9.09 1.41
C GLN A 310 23.54 7.68 0.96
N ILE A 311 23.04 7.55 -0.25
CA ILE A 311 22.58 6.29 -0.79
C ILE A 311 23.71 5.60 -1.57
N TYR A 312 23.92 4.33 -1.28
CA TYR A 312 24.90 3.46 -1.90
C TYR A 312 24.25 2.20 -2.46
N GLU A 313 24.83 1.64 -3.50
CA GLU A 313 24.40 0.38 -4.10
C GLU A 313 25.57 -0.60 -4.11
N MET A 314 25.34 -1.80 -3.59
CA MET A 314 26.27 -2.93 -3.63
C MET A 314 25.81 -3.96 -4.66
N THR A 315 26.73 -4.48 -5.47
CA THR A 315 26.51 -5.66 -6.30
C THR A 315 26.87 -6.93 -5.52
N ILE A 316 25.93 -7.87 -5.41
CA ILE A 316 26.06 -9.04 -4.52
C ILE A 316 27.16 -10.01 -4.98
N SER A 317 27.33 -10.20 -6.29
CA SER A 317 28.25 -11.20 -6.82
C SER A 317 29.72 -10.89 -6.58
N ASN A 318 30.09 -9.61 -6.46
CA ASN A 318 31.48 -9.16 -6.34
C ASN A 318 31.72 -8.15 -5.20
N GLY A 319 30.70 -7.79 -4.43
CA GLY A 319 30.80 -6.84 -3.32
C GLY A 319 31.11 -5.40 -3.75
N LYS A 320 31.01 -5.06 -5.05
CA LYS A 320 31.33 -3.70 -5.51
C LYS A 320 30.27 -2.71 -5.03
N ILE A 321 30.70 -1.70 -4.28
CA ILE A 321 29.85 -0.63 -3.75
C ILE A 321 30.06 0.67 -4.56
N ARG A 322 28.97 1.40 -4.84
CA ARG A 322 28.99 2.71 -5.50
C ARG A 322 28.00 3.68 -4.86
N ARG A 323 28.41 4.93 -4.66
CA ARG A 323 27.51 6.03 -4.25
C ARG A 323 26.52 6.36 -5.37
N LYS A 324 25.26 6.63 -5.02
CA LYS A 324 24.16 6.93 -5.94
C LYS A 324 23.62 8.34 -5.82
N THR A 325 23.63 8.93 -4.64
CA THR A 325 23.17 10.32 -4.42
C THR A 325 24.36 11.25 -4.22
N PHE A 326 24.33 12.40 -4.90
CA PHE A 326 25.37 13.44 -4.81
C PHE A 326 24.78 14.82 -4.53
N GLU A 327 23.46 14.97 -4.65
CA GLU A 327 22.72 16.19 -4.35
C GLU A 327 22.09 16.09 -2.95
N GLY A 328 22.07 17.21 -2.22
CA GLY A 328 21.54 17.28 -0.85
C GLY A 328 22.52 16.82 0.23
N THR A 329 22.29 17.30 1.45
CA THR A 329 23.16 17.03 2.61
C THR A 329 22.79 15.75 3.35
N TYR A 330 21.62 15.17 3.10
CA TYR A 330 21.17 13.93 3.72
C TYR A 330 20.22 13.19 2.79
N ASN A 331 20.54 11.93 2.50
CA ASN A 331 19.74 11.02 1.69
C ASN A 331 19.72 9.64 2.36
N ALA A 332 18.54 9.12 2.72
CA ALA A 332 18.40 7.87 3.48
C ALA A 332 17.13 7.09 3.11
N ARG A 333 16.94 5.89 3.68
CA ARG A 333 15.75 5.02 3.52
C ARG A 333 15.34 4.80 2.08
N ALA A 334 16.30 4.44 1.22
CA ALA A 334 15.99 4.17 -0.18
C ALA A 334 15.18 2.87 -0.36
N ARG A 335 14.27 2.90 -1.33
CA ARG A 335 13.52 1.73 -1.83
C ARG A 335 13.55 1.73 -3.36
N TYR A 336 13.90 0.60 -3.97
CA TYR A 336 13.85 0.46 -5.42
C TYR A 336 12.41 0.61 -5.94
N THR A 337 12.28 1.18 -7.13
CA THR A 337 11.05 1.00 -7.90
C THR A 337 10.94 -0.46 -8.35
N PRO A 338 9.73 -1.03 -8.49
CA PRO A 338 9.54 -2.43 -8.90
C PRO A 338 10.19 -2.79 -10.25
N ASP A 339 10.36 -1.81 -11.14
CA ASP A 339 11.04 -1.97 -12.44
C ASP A 339 12.58 -1.89 -12.35
N GLY A 340 13.13 -1.58 -11.16
CA GLY A 340 14.56 -1.44 -10.90
C GLY A 340 15.23 -0.25 -11.60
N ARG A 341 14.47 0.71 -12.13
CA ARG A 341 15.01 1.85 -12.91
C ARG A 341 15.30 3.08 -12.07
N SER A 342 14.66 3.21 -10.91
CA SER A 342 14.76 4.33 -10.00
C SER A 342 14.74 3.83 -8.55
N PHE A 343 14.90 4.75 -7.61
CA PHE A 343 14.61 4.50 -6.20
C PHE A 343 13.94 5.74 -5.59
N VAL A 344 13.05 5.49 -4.63
CA VAL A 344 12.43 6.51 -3.78
C VAL A 344 13.18 6.57 -2.46
N PHE A 345 13.31 7.73 -1.85
CA PHE A 345 14.12 7.90 -0.65
C PHE A 345 13.76 9.18 0.09
N VAL A 346 14.22 9.28 1.34
CA VAL A 346 14.12 10.50 2.14
C VAL A 346 15.27 11.44 1.76
N HIS A 347 14.94 12.64 1.33
CA HIS A 347 15.87 13.69 0.90
C HIS A 347 15.71 14.93 1.77
N ARG A 348 16.82 15.50 2.23
CA ARG A 348 16.80 16.74 3.01
C ARG A 348 17.02 17.98 2.11
N ARG A 349 16.06 18.90 2.15
CA ARG A 349 16.12 20.22 1.51
C ARG A 349 15.60 21.26 2.50
N ASP A 350 16.29 22.39 2.62
CA ASP A 350 15.91 23.51 3.50
C ASP A 350 15.62 23.06 4.95
N GLU A 351 16.52 22.22 5.49
CA GLU A 351 16.43 21.58 6.82
C GLU A 351 15.26 20.59 7.03
N LEU A 352 14.32 20.49 6.09
CA LEU A 352 13.17 19.58 6.11
C LEU A 352 13.46 18.29 5.35
N PHE A 353 12.75 17.22 5.73
CA PHE A 353 12.82 15.91 5.08
C PHE A 353 11.61 15.73 4.17
N HIS A 354 11.88 15.34 2.93
CA HIS A 354 10.91 15.12 1.86
C HIS A 354 11.10 13.75 1.24
N ILE A 355 10.09 13.25 0.55
CA ILE A 355 10.20 12.09 -0.33
C ILE A 355 10.66 12.56 -1.70
N ALA A 356 11.69 11.90 -2.23
CA ALA A 356 12.22 12.14 -3.55
C ALA A 356 12.37 10.83 -4.34
N VAL A 357 12.44 10.96 -5.65
CA VAL A 357 12.74 9.86 -6.58
C VAL A 357 13.98 10.22 -7.40
N GLN A 358 14.87 9.26 -7.61
CA GLN A 358 16.03 9.43 -8.47
C GLN A 358 16.17 8.28 -9.47
N SER A 359 16.44 8.62 -10.73
CA SER A 359 16.78 7.62 -11.74
C SER A 359 18.15 7.01 -11.51
N LEU A 360 18.25 5.68 -11.58
CA LEU A 360 19.54 4.97 -11.51
C LEU A 360 20.37 5.14 -12.78
N ARG A 361 19.73 5.46 -13.92
CA ARG A 361 20.40 5.61 -15.22
C ARG A 361 20.92 7.04 -15.44
N THR A 362 20.08 8.03 -15.19
CA THR A 362 20.39 9.44 -15.51
C THR A 362 20.82 10.26 -14.30
N ALA A 363 20.70 9.70 -13.09
CA ALA A 363 20.88 10.42 -11.82
C ALA A 363 19.93 11.63 -11.63
N LYS A 364 18.92 11.81 -12.49
CA LYS A 364 17.93 12.88 -12.35
C LYS A 364 17.16 12.72 -11.04
N LEU A 365 17.23 13.74 -10.19
CA LEU A 365 16.48 13.88 -8.95
C LEU A 365 15.15 14.62 -9.19
N GLN A 366 14.08 14.15 -8.56
CA GLN A 366 12.81 14.86 -8.44
C GLN A 366 12.33 14.75 -6.99
N ILE A 367 12.13 15.90 -6.33
CA ILE A 367 11.52 15.98 -5.00
C ILE A 367 10.00 15.99 -5.21
N LEU A 368 9.28 15.11 -4.53
CA LEU A 368 7.85 14.90 -4.73
C LEU A 368 7.02 15.65 -3.69
N THR A 369 7.49 15.70 -2.45
CA THR A 369 6.73 16.27 -1.33
C THR A 369 7.30 17.61 -0.86
N ASP A 370 6.45 18.33 -0.14
CA ASP A 370 6.69 19.62 0.50
C ASP A 370 6.14 19.64 1.94
N THR A 371 5.81 18.46 2.48
CA THR A 371 5.33 18.25 3.85
C THR A 371 6.49 18.27 4.87
N ARG A 372 6.14 18.16 6.15
CA ARG A 372 7.09 18.25 7.26
C ARG A 372 7.45 16.86 7.78
N LEU A 373 8.76 16.61 7.91
CA LEU A 373 9.32 15.40 8.52
C LEU A 373 8.86 14.12 7.81
N ASP A 374 8.95 14.09 6.48
CA ASP A 374 8.58 12.90 5.72
C ASP A 374 9.58 11.78 5.94
N GLU A 375 9.07 10.59 6.22
CA GLU A 375 9.90 9.43 6.52
C GLU A 375 9.32 8.10 6.02
N SER A 376 10.21 7.10 5.94
CA SER A 376 9.87 5.70 5.68
C SER A 376 8.99 5.49 4.44
N PRO A 377 9.44 5.93 3.24
CA PRO A 377 8.70 5.71 2.02
C PRO A 377 8.62 4.22 1.67
N THR A 378 7.47 3.80 1.18
CA THR A 378 7.23 2.50 0.56
C THR A 378 6.52 2.72 -0.78
N ILE A 379 6.86 1.94 -1.80
CA ILE A 379 6.30 2.08 -3.13
C ILE A 379 5.34 0.93 -3.45
N SER A 380 4.25 1.24 -4.15
CA SER A 380 3.29 0.24 -4.63
C SER A 380 3.97 -0.75 -5.57
N PRO A 381 3.52 -2.01 -5.62
CA PRO A 381 4.15 -3.03 -6.47
C PRO A 381 3.97 -2.78 -7.98
N ASN A 382 3.07 -1.89 -8.39
CA ASN A 382 2.97 -1.40 -9.76
C ASN A 382 3.81 -0.14 -10.04
N GLY A 383 4.49 0.41 -9.03
CA GLY A 383 5.43 1.53 -9.13
C GLY A 383 4.78 2.91 -9.32
N LYS A 384 3.47 3.04 -9.11
CA LYS A 384 2.72 4.28 -9.37
C LYS A 384 2.50 5.16 -8.17
N VAL A 385 2.51 4.58 -6.97
CA VAL A 385 2.09 5.25 -5.75
C VAL A 385 3.14 5.05 -4.67
N ILE A 386 3.43 6.10 -3.92
CA ILE A 386 4.34 6.06 -2.77
C ILE A 386 3.54 6.41 -1.54
N ILE A 387 3.66 5.59 -0.49
CA ILE A 387 3.14 5.87 0.85
C ILE A 387 4.29 6.18 1.77
N TYR A 388 4.11 7.13 2.67
CA TYR A 388 5.11 7.56 3.63
C TYR A 388 4.43 8.00 4.92
N ALA A 389 5.19 8.01 6.01
CA ALA A 389 4.76 8.63 7.25
C ALA A 389 5.16 10.10 7.26
N THR A 390 4.26 10.95 7.76
CA THR A 390 4.52 12.39 7.90
C THR A 390 3.82 12.92 9.14
N LYS A 391 4.15 14.16 9.52
CA LYS A 391 3.55 14.82 10.67
C LYS A 391 2.53 15.85 10.23
N GLU A 392 1.26 15.57 10.51
CA GLU A 392 0.19 16.56 10.37
C GLU A 392 -0.19 17.10 11.76
N LYS A 393 0.06 18.40 11.96
CA LYS A 393 0.01 19.06 13.29
C LYS A 393 0.95 18.35 14.27
N GLU A 394 0.41 17.59 15.22
CA GLU A 394 1.14 16.83 16.24
C GLU A 394 0.89 15.32 16.17
N LYS A 395 0.26 14.84 15.08
CA LYS A 395 -0.03 13.42 14.89
C LYS A 395 0.80 12.86 13.73
N ASP A 396 1.33 11.67 13.93
CA ASP A 396 1.94 10.90 12.86
C ASP A 396 0.84 10.23 12.04
N ILE A 397 0.80 10.53 10.75
CA ILE A 397 -0.19 10.02 9.80
C ILE A 397 0.50 9.32 8.64
N LEU A 398 -0.26 8.53 7.90
CA LEU A 398 0.16 8.01 6.61
C LEU A 398 -0.38 8.90 5.50
N ALA A 399 0.53 9.36 4.65
CA ALA A 399 0.21 10.12 3.44
C ALA A 399 0.73 9.37 2.23
N GLY A 400 0.23 9.74 1.05
CA GLY A 400 0.71 9.18 -0.19
C GLY A 400 0.73 10.19 -1.33
N ILE A 401 1.55 9.86 -2.32
CA ILE A 401 1.77 10.68 -3.50
C ILE A 401 1.96 9.79 -4.73
N SER A 402 1.45 10.20 -5.88
CA SER A 402 1.75 9.54 -7.14
C SER A 402 3.23 9.72 -7.50
N ILE A 403 3.83 8.76 -8.19
CA ILE A 403 5.26 8.81 -8.56
C ILE A 403 5.59 9.99 -9.49
N ASP A 404 4.60 10.53 -10.21
CA ASP A 404 4.74 11.74 -11.02
C ASP A 404 4.52 13.04 -10.22
N GLY A 405 4.14 12.94 -8.94
CA GLY A 405 4.01 14.05 -8.00
C GLY A 405 2.71 14.85 -8.12
N LYS A 406 1.71 14.36 -8.85
CA LYS A 406 0.50 15.13 -9.17
C LYS A 406 -0.72 14.83 -8.30
N THR A 407 -0.80 13.62 -7.74
CA THR A 407 -1.89 13.26 -6.83
C THR A 407 -1.33 13.12 -5.42
N ARG A 408 -1.99 13.73 -4.44
CA ARG A 408 -1.71 13.58 -3.01
C ARG A 408 -2.95 13.08 -2.29
N PHE A 409 -2.75 12.25 -1.29
CA PHE A 409 -3.83 11.71 -0.49
C PHE A 409 -3.35 11.33 0.92
N THR A 410 -4.28 11.16 1.84
CA THR A 410 -4.04 10.61 3.18
C THR A 410 -4.70 9.25 3.30
N LEU A 411 -4.05 8.34 4.05
CA LEU A 411 -4.63 7.03 4.34
C LEU A 411 -5.40 7.07 5.66
N PRO A 412 -6.55 6.38 5.72
CA PRO A 412 -7.31 6.28 6.95
C PRO A 412 -6.60 5.32 7.92
N THR A 413 -6.47 5.73 9.17
CA THR A 413 -5.87 4.89 10.23
C THR A 413 -6.82 4.77 11.40
N SER A 414 -7.02 3.54 11.91
CA SER A 414 -8.03 3.24 12.92
C SER A 414 -7.79 3.92 14.27
N SER A 415 -6.53 4.11 14.70
CA SER A 415 -6.18 4.80 15.95
C SER A 415 -4.67 5.00 16.14
N GLY A 416 -4.30 6.00 16.96
CA GLY A 416 -2.93 6.25 17.38
C GLY A 416 -2.08 6.97 16.33
N GLY A 417 -0.84 7.33 16.71
CA GLY A 417 0.16 7.78 15.74
C GLY A 417 0.68 6.57 14.94
N VAL A 418 0.77 6.72 13.62
CA VAL A 418 1.18 5.63 12.71
C VAL A 418 2.52 5.94 12.07
N ARG A 419 3.39 4.94 11.99
CA ARG A 419 4.75 5.05 11.46
C ARG A 419 5.15 3.79 10.68
N GLU A 420 6.24 3.93 9.93
CA GLU A 420 6.93 2.85 9.21
C GLU A 420 6.00 1.98 8.35
N PRO A 421 5.27 2.59 7.40
CA PRO A 421 4.46 1.84 6.47
C PRO A 421 5.33 0.92 5.59
N ASN A 422 4.82 -0.27 5.29
CA ASN A 422 5.42 -1.17 4.31
C ASN A 422 4.31 -1.80 3.44
N TRP A 423 4.37 -1.53 2.15
CA TRP A 423 3.37 -1.97 1.18
C TRP A 423 3.64 -3.43 0.81
N SER A 424 2.61 -4.28 0.85
CA SER A 424 2.74 -5.68 0.44
C SER A 424 3.11 -5.81 -1.04
N PRO A 425 3.73 -6.93 -1.45
CA PRO A 425 3.77 -7.30 -2.86
C PRO A 425 2.34 -7.51 -3.40
N LEU A 426 2.24 -7.77 -4.72
CA LEU A 426 0.99 -8.27 -5.29
C LEU A 426 0.63 -9.58 -4.62
N LEU A 427 -0.58 -9.63 -4.05
CA LEU A 427 -1.07 -10.83 -3.40
C LEU A 427 -1.71 -11.72 -4.46
N VAL A 428 -1.16 -12.91 -4.66
CA VAL A 428 -1.79 -13.87 -5.56
C VAL A 428 -3.08 -14.35 -4.89
N SER A 429 -4.21 -14.07 -5.54
CA SER A 429 -5.47 -14.75 -5.25
C SER A 429 -5.22 -16.25 -5.39
N THR A 430 -5.05 -16.96 -4.28
CA THR A 430 -5.12 -18.41 -4.30
C THR A 430 -6.58 -18.75 -4.55
N SER A 431 -6.92 -18.99 -5.82
CA SER A 431 -8.08 -19.78 -6.17
C SER A 431 -7.83 -21.19 -5.66
N ASN A 432 -8.34 -21.47 -4.46
CA ASN A 432 -8.55 -22.83 -3.99
C ASN A 432 -10.05 -23.04 -3.80
#